data_AF-A0A0G0FW14-F1
#
_entry.id   AF-A0A0G0FW14-F1
#
_cell.length_a   1.000
_cell.length_b   1.000
_cell.length_c   1.000
_cell.angle_alpha   90.00
_cell.angle_beta   90.00
_cell.angle_gamma   90.00
#
_symmetry.space_group_name_H-M   'P 1'
#
loop_
_entity.id
_entity.type
_entity.pdbx_description
1 polymer ?
#
loop_
_entity_poly.entity_id
_entity_poly.type
_entity_poly.pdbx_seq_one_letter_code
_entity_poly.pdbx_strand_id
1 'polypeptide(L)' 'AVATSSMATELILGKTLEEALEISNKTVAEALNGLPPIKMHCSNLAEQAIKAAIDDYKKKNE' A
#
# COMPACT_ATOMS: atom_id res chain seq x y z
N ALA A 1 -3.86 0.73 11.56
CA ALA A 1 -4.01 -0.09 10.36
C ALA A 1 -5.17 0.38 9.48
N VAL A 2 -6.37 0.66 10.01
CA VAL A 2 -7.53 1.06 9.17
C VAL A 2 -7.25 2.27 8.28
N ALA A 3 -6.76 3.38 8.84
CA ALA A 3 -6.47 4.60 8.06
C ALA A 3 -5.39 4.39 6.99
N THR A 4 -4.32 3.66 7.32
CA THR A 4 -3.24 3.33 6.38
C THR A 4 -3.73 2.43 5.26
N SER A 5 -4.57 1.45 5.54
CA SER A 5 -5.18 0.58 4.53
C SER A 5 -6.12 1.35 3.61
N SER A 6 -6.99 2.20 4.15
CA SER A 6 -7.90 3.04 3.36
C SER A 6 -7.15 4.01 2.46
N MET A 7 -6.10 4.67 2.97
CA MET A 7 -5.30 5.57 2.13
C MET A 7 -4.54 4.80 1.04
N ALA A 8 -4.00 3.63 1.37
CA ALA A 8 -3.27 2.82 0.41
C ALA A 8 -4.18 2.37 -0.77
N THR A 9 -5.46 2.07 -0.53
CA THR A 9 -6.40 1.74 -1.62
C THR A 9 -6.72 2.94 -2.51
N GLU A 10 -6.89 4.13 -1.92
CA GLU A 10 -7.10 5.36 -2.70
C GLU A 10 -5.88 5.69 -3.57
N LEU A 11 -4.67 5.51 -3.04
CA LEU A 11 -3.43 5.78 -3.76
C LEU A 11 -3.19 4.87 -4.98
N ILE A 12 -3.75 3.66 -4.98
CA ILE A 12 -3.61 2.70 -6.09
C ILE A 12 -4.80 2.67 -7.04
N LEU A 13 -5.87 3.41 -6.74
CA LEU A 13 -7.07 3.42 -7.57
C LEU A 13 -6.76 4.02 -8.96
N GLY A 14 -7.07 3.27 -10.02
CA GLY A 14 -6.83 3.69 -11.41
C GLY A 14 -5.38 3.61 -11.88
N LYS A 15 -4.46 3.11 -11.04
CA LYS A 15 -3.06 2.86 -11.41
C LYS A 15 -2.89 1.51 -12.13
N THR A 16 -1.81 1.37 -12.91
CA THR A 16 -1.39 0.05 -13.41
C THR A 16 -0.81 -0.82 -12.30
N LEU A 17 -0.66 -2.12 -12.57
CA LEU A 17 -0.05 -3.04 -11.59
C LEU A 17 1.40 -2.65 -11.26
N GLU A 18 2.16 -2.17 -12.24
CA GLU A 18 3.53 -1.70 -12.03
C GLU A 18 3.55 -0.46 -11.14
N GLU A 19 2.69 0.52 -11.41
CA GLU A 19 2.60 1.74 -10.61
C GLU A 19 2.12 1.46 -9.17
N ALA A 20 1.25 0.46 -8.99
CA ALA A 20 0.80 0.04 -7.67
C ALA A 20 1.91 -0.67 -6.86
N LEU A 21 2.86 -1.34 -7.51
CA LEU A 21 4.01 -1.98 -6.85
C LEU A 21 5.04 -0.96 -6.34
N GLU A 22 5.10 0.22 -6.96
CA GLU A 22 5.98 1.33 -6.55
C GLU A 22 5.48 2.08 -5.30
N ILE A 23 4.24 1.84 -4.87
CA ILE A 23 3.73 2.41 -3.60
C ILE A 23 4.57 1.88 -2.44
N SER A 24 5.07 2.81 -1.62
CA SER A 24 5.85 2.52 -0.42
C SER A 24 5.11 2.93 0.85
N ASN A 25 5.51 2.35 1.98
CA ASN A 25 5.06 2.73 3.32
C ASN A 25 5.23 4.23 3.60
N LYS A 26 6.26 4.88 3.03
CA LYS A 26 6.55 6.31 3.18
C LYS A 26 5.51 7.12 2.45
N THR A 27 5.21 6.75 1.20
CA THR A 27 4.15 7.41 0.41
C THR A 27 2.80 7.34 1.14
N VAL A 28 2.46 6.18 1.73
CA VAL A 28 1.23 6.04 2.54
C VAL A 28 1.27 6.90 3.81
N ALA A 29 2.42 6.98 4.50
CA ALA A 29 2.57 7.81 5.68
C ALA A 29 2.51 9.31 5.36
N GLU A 30 3.15 9.74 4.26
CA GLU A 30 3.16 11.12 3.77
C GLU A 30 1.75 11.58 3.35
N ALA A 31 0.99 10.71 2.68
CA ALA A 31 -0.41 10.97 2.32
C ALA A 31 -1.33 11.15 3.54
N LEU A 32 -0.92 10.65 4.71
CA LEU A 32 -1.59 10.84 6.00
C LEU A 32 -1.02 12.03 6.80
N ASN A 33 -0.24 12.92 6.16
CA ASN A 33 0.47 14.03 6.81
C ASN A 33 1.49 13.56 7.87
N GLY A 34 2.06 12.37 7.66
CA GLY A 34 3.02 11.74 8.56
C GLY A 34 2.38 10.79 9.56
N LEU A 35 3.20 9.91 10.12
CA LEU A 35 2.80 9.00 11.19
C LEU A 35 3.83 9.05 12.31
N PRO A 36 3.41 8.98 13.59
CA PRO A 36 4.36 8.84 14.68
C PRO A 36 5.14 7.52 14.54
N PRO A 37 6.42 7.45 14.97
CA PRO A 37 7.30 6.30 14.72
C PRO A 37 6.68 4.95 15.11
N ILE A 38 5.97 4.90 16.24
CA ILE A 38 5.32 3.68 16.73
C ILE A 38 4.17 3.17 15.86
N LYS A 39 3.62 4.02 14.97
CA LYS A 39 2.54 3.66 14.04
C LYS A 39 3.02 3.43 12.60
N MET A 40 4.30 3.61 12.31
CA MET A 40 4.88 3.33 10.98
C MET A 40 4.74 1.87 10.55
N HIS A 41 4.73 0.92 11.49
CA HIS A 41 4.46 -0.48 11.15
C HIS A 41 3.13 -0.67 10.40
N CYS A 42 2.12 0.16 10.67
CA CYS A 42 0.83 0.09 10.00
C CYS A 42 0.91 0.46 8.51
N SER A 43 1.82 1.37 8.11
CA SER A 43 2.01 1.68 6.69
C SER A 43 2.84 0.61 5.98
N ASN A 44 3.80 -0.04 6.66
CA ASN A 44 4.50 -1.22 6.13
C ASN A 44 3.52 -2.34 5.79
N LEU A 45 2.56 -2.60 6.68
CA LEU A 45 1.56 -3.65 6.48
C LEU A 45 0.68 -3.35 5.25
N ALA A 46 0.32 -2.09 5.02
CA ALA A 46 -0.46 -1.69 3.85
C ALA A 46 0.31 -1.89 2.53
N GLU A 47 1.60 -1.50 2.51
CA GLU A 47 2.48 -1.74 1.36
C GLU A 47 2.61 -3.24 1.03
N GLN A 48 2.90 -4.06 2.04
CA GLN A 48 3.07 -5.50 1.86
C GLN A 48 1.78 -6.18 1.39
N ALA A 49 0.62 -5.72 1.90
CA ALA A 49 -0.67 -6.25 1.49
C ALA A 49 -0.95 -5.99 -0.01
N ILE A 50 -0.60 -4.81 -0.52
CA ILE A 50 -0.75 -4.48 -1.94
C ILE A 50 0.15 -5.39 -2.79
N LYS A 51 1.43 -5.51 -2.44
CA LYS A 51 2.38 -6.37 -3.15
C LYS A 51 1.91 -7.83 -3.18
N ALA A 52 1.48 -8.35 -2.03
CA ALA A 52 0.95 -9.70 -1.93
C ALA A 52 -0.32 -9.91 -2.76
N ALA A 53 -1.23 -8.94 -2.79
CA ALA A 53 -2.45 -9.01 -3.59
C ALA A 53 -2.15 -9.01 -5.10
N ILE A 54 -1.19 -8.19 -5.55
CA ILE A 54 -0.76 -8.16 -6.95
C ILE A 54 -0.08 -9.47 -7.34
N ASP A 55 0.79 -10.02 -6.48
CA ASP A 55 1.44 -11.31 -6.72
C ASP A 55 0.43 -12.46 -6.79
N ASP A 56 -0.58 -12.48 -5.91
CA ASP A 56 -1.67 -13.45 -5.94
C ASP A 56 -2.50 -13.33 -7.23
N TYR A 57 -2.81 -12.11 -7.67
CA TYR A 57 -3.48 -11.88 -8.95
C TYR A 57 -2.65 -12.41 -10.13
N LYS A 58 -1.35 -12.12 -10.19
CA LYS A 58 -0.47 -12.61 -11.27
C LYS A 58 -0.46 -14.14 -11.31
N LYS A 59 -0.27 -14.80 -10.17
CA LYS A 59 -0.26 -16.28 -10.06
C LYS A 59 -1.57 -16.94 -10.50
N LYS A 60 -2.71 -16.26 -10.36
CA LYS A 60 -4.02 -16.77 -10.76
C LYS A 60 -4.37 -16.57 -12.23
N ASN A 61 -3.64 -15.68 -12.91
CA ASN A 61 -3.87 -15.33 -14.32
C ASN A 61 -2.73 -15.79 -15.23
N GLU A 62 -1.79 -16.60 -14.71
CA GLU A 62 -0.90 -17.49 -15.47
C GLU A 62 -1.61 -18.82 -15.75
#